data_AF-A0A847X4Y0-F1
#
_entry.id   AF-A0A847X4Y0-F1
#
_cell.length_a   1.000
_cell.length_b   1.000
_cell.length_c   1.000
_cell.angle_alpha   90.00
_cell.angle_beta   90.00
_cell.angle_gamma   90.00
#
_symmetry.space_group_name_H-M   'P 1'
#
loop_
_entity.id
_entity.type
_entity.pdbx_description
1 polymer ?
#
loop_
_entity_poly.entity_id
_entity_poly.type
_entity_poly.pdbx_seq_one_letter_code
_entity_poly.pdbx_strand_id
1 'polypeptide(L)'
;MERIKKLNWKIPTIAFIIVLLIFLAWVFFRTKSMTVAENIPVTAQDKMALTDDEILILKGDQLTAYDYDSKELWTKTVGLKNPIIAAGKDRIYLGEDRTLLILDKKGEVKKQLDIPLDCKGMKINNEGLVIRSDVRQIVVANDEIKSSISDGNVRMTDGAVSKDHENIAFSSIELRDGRVLSHLTWTDNEGAVLSKQSFFDEIGVFLNFLKDNELLFATNENLYLLNEGIIHNQIAVNLIKGIAVSEDRIYLMDLDDLVVYDKDFKLLDKIALKKDYKGITAVKGGMILYHESGYAVYQTGSLKEENSEKPIQNVEVINDHIYLIHDDAVSRIY
;
A
#
# COMPACT_ATOMS: atom_id res chain seq x y z
N MET A 1 -16.55 -78.86 19.43
CA MET A 1 -15.17 -78.49 19.01
C MET A 1 -15.31 -77.29 18.07
N GLU A 2 -15.44 -76.08 18.61
CA GLU A 2 -15.64 -74.86 17.83
C GLU A 2 -14.30 -74.12 17.65
N ARG A 3 -13.91 -73.90 16.39
CA ARG A 3 -12.71 -73.15 16.01
C ARG A 3 -12.96 -71.65 16.18
N ILE A 4 -12.38 -71.06 17.21
CA ILE A 4 -12.31 -69.60 17.36
C ILE A 4 -11.37 -69.07 16.27
N LYS A 5 -11.92 -68.37 15.27
CA LYS A 5 -11.16 -67.63 14.27
C LYS A 5 -10.38 -66.53 14.98
N LYS A 6 -9.04 -66.60 14.98
CA LYS A 6 -8.16 -65.50 15.43
C LYS A 6 -8.49 -64.25 14.61
N LEU A 7 -9.14 -63.29 15.25
CA LEU A 7 -9.44 -61.99 14.67
C LEU A 7 -8.10 -61.29 14.35
N ASN A 8 -7.87 -60.95 13.09
CA ASN A 8 -6.61 -60.35 12.65
C ASN A 8 -6.60 -58.86 13.07
N TRP A 9 -6.11 -58.58 14.27
CA TRP A 9 -6.10 -57.25 14.89
C TRP A 9 -5.45 -56.16 14.03
N LYS A 10 -4.64 -56.51 13.03
CA LYS A 10 -4.01 -55.54 12.11
C LYS A 10 -5.02 -54.72 11.31
N ILE A 11 -6.15 -55.31 10.91
CA ILE A 11 -7.16 -54.63 10.09
C ILE A 11 -7.87 -53.51 10.87
N PRO A 12 -8.39 -53.75 12.10
CA PRO A 12 -8.98 -52.67 12.89
C PRO A 12 -7.97 -51.60 13.32
N THR A 13 -6.69 -51.95 13.54
CA THR A 13 -5.66 -50.94 13.87
C THR A 13 -5.36 -50.02 12.69
N ILE A 14 -5.26 -50.56 11.47
CA ILE A 14 -5.05 -49.75 10.26
C ILE A 14 -6.25 -48.84 9.99
N ALA A 15 -7.47 -49.36 10.14
CA ALA A 15 -8.68 -48.56 10.00
C ALA A 15 -8.74 -47.40 11.02
N PHE A 16 -8.36 -47.65 12.27
CA PHE A 16 -8.31 -46.62 13.30
C PHE A 16 -7.28 -45.53 12.99
N ILE A 17 -6.09 -45.89 12.49
CA ILE A 17 -5.05 -44.92 12.11
C ILE A 17 -5.51 -44.06 10.94
N ILE A 18 -6.18 -44.63 9.93
CA ILE A 18 -6.70 -43.87 8.79
C ILE A 18 -7.78 -42.89 9.25
N VAL A 19 -8.72 -43.31 10.10
CA VAL A 19 -9.75 -42.42 10.65
C VAL A 19 -9.13 -41.32 11.50
N LEU A 20 -8.11 -41.63 12.31
CA LEU A 20 -7.37 -40.65 13.10
C LEU A 20 -6.63 -39.64 12.23
N LEU A 21 -6.01 -40.09 11.12
CA LEU A 21 -5.33 -39.21 10.16
C LEU A 21 -6.32 -38.32 9.40
N ILE A 22 -7.49 -38.84 9.02
CA ILE A 22 -8.56 -38.04 8.42
C ILE A 22 -9.09 -37.02 9.42
N PHE A 23 -9.27 -37.41 10.69
CA PHE A 23 -9.69 -36.49 11.75
C PHE A 23 -8.63 -35.42 12.04
N LEU A 24 -7.35 -35.80 12.12
CA LEU A 24 -6.25 -34.85 12.29
C LEU A 24 -6.10 -33.94 11.08
N ALA A 25 -6.23 -34.46 9.86
CA ALA A 25 -6.27 -33.64 8.66
C ALA A 25 -7.47 -32.69 8.70
N TRP A 26 -8.66 -33.14 9.11
CA TRP A 26 -9.82 -32.28 9.24
C TRP A 26 -9.66 -31.20 10.32
N VAL A 27 -8.95 -31.49 11.41
CA VAL A 27 -8.63 -30.54 12.49
C VAL A 27 -7.54 -29.55 12.06
N PHE A 28 -6.49 -29.99 11.37
CA PHE A 28 -5.39 -29.14 10.89
C PHE A 28 -5.74 -28.35 9.63
N PHE A 29 -6.57 -28.90 8.74
CA PHE A 29 -7.14 -28.24 7.56
C PHE A 29 -8.50 -27.60 7.85
N ARG A 30 -8.88 -27.40 9.12
CA ARG A 30 -9.83 -26.33 9.42
C ARG A 30 -9.19 -25.06 8.88
N THR A 31 -9.66 -24.62 7.72
CA THR A 31 -9.52 -23.25 7.27
C THR A 31 -9.81 -22.40 8.49
N LYS A 32 -8.82 -21.66 8.98
CA LYS A 32 -9.11 -20.45 9.76
C LYS A 32 -9.99 -19.63 8.84
N SER A 33 -11.29 -19.73 9.01
CA SER A 33 -12.21 -18.74 8.47
C SER A 33 -11.83 -17.46 9.21
N MET A 34 -11.29 -16.49 8.49
CA MET A 34 -10.97 -15.19 9.05
C MET A 34 -12.32 -14.59 9.48
N THR A 35 -12.65 -14.69 10.77
CA THR A 35 -13.88 -14.14 11.32
C THR A 35 -13.75 -12.61 11.32
N VAL A 36 -14.60 -11.92 10.56
CA VAL A 36 -14.65 -10.45 10.59
C VAL A 36 -15.07 -10.01 12.00
N ALA A 37 -14.22 -9.24 12.68
CA ALA A 37 -14.58 -8.61 13.97
C ALA A 37 -14.97 -7.13 13.79
N GLU A 38 -15.66 -6.64 14.82
CA GLU A 38 -16.30 -5.33 15.05
C GLU A 38 -16.00 -4.20 14.05
N ASN A 39 -17.08 -3.61 13.52
CA ASN A 39 -17.01 -2.58 12.49
C ASN A 39 -16.91 -1.18 13.08
N ILE A 40 -15.89 -0.41 12.67
CA ILE A 40 -15.87 1.06 12.88
C ILE A 40 -16.82 1.69 11.86
N PRO A 41 -17.88 2.40 12.27
CA PRO A 41 -18.83 3.01 11.34
C PRO A 41 -18.18 4.20 10.62
N VAL A 42 -18.16 4.14 9.29
CA VAL A 42 -17.62 5.20 8.42
C VAL A 42 -18.63 5.59 7.34
N THR A 43 -18.34 6.65 6.61
CA THR A 43 -19.06 7.03 5.38
C THR A 43 -18.06 7.19 4.24
N ALA A 44 -18.52 7.19 2.99
CA ALA A 44 -17.66 7.42 1.82
C ALA A 44 -16.94 8.79 1.82
N GLN A 45 -17.38 9.75 2.65
CA GLN A 45 -16.72 11.05 2.81
C GLN A 45 -15.67 11.06 3.93
N ASP A 46 -15.70 10.08 4.83
CA ASP A 46 -14.75 9.97 5.92
C ASP A 46 -13.37 9.61 5.36
N LYS A 47 -12.33 10.26 5.87
CA LYS A 47 -10.95 9.96 5.47
C LYS A 47 -10.29 9.08 6.52
N MET A 48 -9.44 8.17 6.07
CA MET A 48 -8.73 7.26 6.94
C MET A 48 -7.23 7.41 6.77
N ALA A 49 -6.50 7.29 7.87
CA ALA A 49 -5.07 7.00 7.86
C ALA A 49 -4.75 6.09 9.05
N LEU A 50 -3.53 5.57 9.07
CA LEU A 50 -3.15 4.52 10.00
C LEU A 50 -1.80 4.83 10.63
N THR A 51 -1.69 4.62 11.95
CA THR A 51 -0.40 4.59 12.65
C THR A 51 0.02 3.14 12.93
N ASP A 52 1.16 2.96 13.60
CA ASP A 52 1.60 1.65 14.10
C ASP A 52 0.69 1.05 15.17
N ASP A 53 -0.30 1.75 15.72
CA ASP A 53 -1.14 1.24 16.81
C ASP A 53 -2.62 1.64 16.70
N GLU A 54 -2.97 2.53 15.79
CA GLU A 54 -4.28 3.17 15.75
C GLU A 54 -4.83 3.28 14.33
N ILE A 55 -6.15 3.14 14.22
CA ILE A 55 -6.94 3.47 13.04
C ILE A 55 -7.46 4.88 13.24
N LEU A 56 -7.13 5.80 12.34
CA LEU A 56 -7.54 7.20 12.41
C LEU A 56 -8.68 7.45 11.43
N ILE A 57 -9.80 7.95 11.93
CA ILE A 57 -10.95 8.36 11.13
C ILE A 57 -11.12 9.86 11.27
N LEU A 58 -11.14 10.56 10.14
CA LEU A 58 -11.35 11.99 10.03
C LEU A 58 -12.72 12.27 9.40
N LYS A 59 -13.61 12.89 10.19
CA LYS A 59 -14.96 13.28 9.79
C LYS A 59 -15.11 14.80 9.88
N GLY A 60 -14.99 15.48 8.74
CA GLY A 60 -14.91 16.94 8.72
C GLY A 60 -13.67 17.43 9.49
N ASP A 61 -13.88 18.08 10.64
CA ASP A 61 -12.84 18.59 11.53
C ASP A 61 -12.59 17.71 12.77
N GLN A 62 -13.24 16.56 12.89
CA GLN A 62 -13.08 15.62 13.99
C GLN A 62 -12.16 14.47 13.58
N LEU A 63 -11.05 14.32 14.28
CA LEU A 63 -10.13 13.20 14.16
C LEU A 63 -10.32 12.27 15.36
N THR A 64 -10.70 11.02 15.10
CA THR A 64 -10.89 9.99 16.11
C THR A 64 -9.93 8.83 15.87
N ALA A 65 -9.27 8.37 16.93
CA ALA A 65 -8.44 7.18 16.91
C ALA A 65 -9.16 5.99 17.56
N TYR A 66 -8.99 4.83 16.95
CA TYR A 66 -9.46 3.55 17.43
C TYR A 66 -8.28 2.59 17.57
N ASP A 67 -8.34 1.69 18.54
CA ASP A 67 -7.44 0.54 18.55
C ASP A 67 -7.87 -0.52 17.52
N TYR A 68 -7.11 -1.60 17.44
CA TYR A 68 -7.36 -2.70 16.49
C TYR A 68 -8.55 -3.59 16.83
N ASP A 69 -9.14 -3.40 18.00
CA ASP A 69 -10.38 -4.04 18.41
C ASP A 69 -11.56 -3.05 18.25
N SER A 70 -11.36 -2.00 17.43
CA SER A 70 -12.38 -1.00 17.07
C SER A 70 -12.87 -0.16 18.25
N LYS A 71 -12.13 -0.12 19.36
CA LYS A 71 -12.47 0.69 20.53
C LYS A 71 -11.87 2.09 20.37
N GLU A 72 -12.72 3.10 20.58
CA GLU A 72 -12.29 4.49 20.58
C GLU A 72 -11.26 4.75 21.70
N LEU A 73 -10.13 5.35 21.30
CA LEU A 73 -9.05 5.75 22.20
C LEU A 73 -9.14 7.24 22.55
N TRP A 74 -9.34 8.08 21.54
CA TRP A 74 -9.44 9.53 21.70
C TRP A 74 -10.12 10.19 20.49
N THR A 75 -10.69 11.37 20.71
CA THR A 75 -11.26 12.24 19.67
C THR A 75 -10.74 13.68 19.84
N LYS A 76 -10.39 14.34 18.74
CA LYS A 76 -9.85 15.72 18.71
C LYS A 76 -10.51 16.54 17.61
N THR A 77 -10.76 17.81 17.91
CA THR A 77 -11.15 18.81 16.89
C THR A 77 -9.89 19.46 16.34
N VAL A 78 -9.66 19.38 15.04
CA VAL A 78 -8.40 19.82 14.38
C VAL A 78 -8.48 21.23 13.78
N GLY A 79 -9.68 21.80 13.66
CA GLY A 79 -9.88 23.19 13.21
C GLY A 79 -9.65 23.42 11.71
N LEU A 80 -9.58 22.35 10.91
CA LEU A 80 -9.52 22.37 9.45
C LEU A 80 -10.85 21.86 8.89
N LYS A 81 -11.31 22.37 7.75
CA LYS A 81 -12.67 22.09 7.25
C LYS A 81 -12.80 20.75 6.52
N ASN A 82 -11.81 20.41 5.71
CA ASN A 82 -11.74 19.21 4.88
C ASN A 82 -10.27 18.78 4.65
N PRO A 83 -9.47 18.58 5.72
CA PRO A 83 -8.05 18.30 5.55
C PRO A 83 -7.82 16.93 4.92
N ILE A 84 -6.78 16.80 4.12
CA ILE A 84 -6.22 15.51 3.70
C ILE A 84 -5.46 14.95 4.91
N ILE A 85 -5.53 13.63 5.12
CA ILE A 85 -4.83 12.94 6.20
C ILE A 85 -3.78 11.99 5.62
N ALA A 86 -2.62 11.93 6.26
CA ALA A 86 -1.62 10.89 6.08
C ALA A 86 -1.01 10.59 7.45
N ALA A 87 -0.70 9.34 7.74
CA ALA A 87 -0.12 8.96 9.03
C ALA A 87 1.04 7.98 8.84
N GLY A 88 2.12 8.26 9.56
CA GLY A 88 3.28 7.38 9.66
C GLY A 88 3.24 6.62 10.98
N LYS A 89 4.37 6.04 11.36
CA LYS A 89 4.49 5.25 12.60
C LYS A 89 4.04 6.00 13.85
N ASP A 90 4.50 7.25 14.00
CA ASP A 90 4.34 8.04 15.22
C ASP A 90 3.91 9.51 14.98
N ARG A 91 3.55 9.83 13.73
CA ARG A 91 3.14 11.18 13.31
C ARG A 91 1.87 11.11 12.47
N ILE A 92 0.99 12.08 12.70
CA ILE A 92 -0.22 12.29 11.92
C ILE A 92 -0.11 13.64 11.24
N TYR A 93 -0.36 13.67 9.95
CA TYR A 93 -0.28 14.86 9.10
C TYR A 93 -1.66 15.21 8.60
N LEU A 94 -2.05 16.47 8.78
CA LEU A 94 -3.29 17.02 8.26
C LEU A 94 -2.98 18.23 7.38
N GLY A 95 -3.31 18.14 6.10
CA GLY A 95 -3.04 19.17 5.11
C GLY A 95 -4.32 19.79 4.56
N GLU A 96 -4.44 21.11 4.61
CA GLU A 96 -5.53 21.87 4.00
C GLU A 96 -4.98 23.18 3.44
N ASP A 97 -5.25 23.45 2.15
CA ASP A 97 -4.69 24.59 1.43
C ASP A 97 -3.17 24.67 1.69
N ARG A 98 -2.70 25.79 2.24
CA ARG A 98 -1.29 26.03 2.56
C ARG A 98 -0.90 25.69 4.00
N THR A 99 -1.77 25.01 4.73
CA THR A 99 -1.53 24.64 6.13
C THR A 99 -1.23 23.15 6.24
N LEU A 100 -0.13 22.82 6.91
CA LEU A 100 0.16 21.47 7.37
C LEU A 100 0.20 21.44 8.90
N LEU A 101 -0.68 20.68 9.52
CA LEU A 101 -0.59 20.33 10.93
C LEU A 101 0.15 19.00 11.08
N ILE A 102 1.08 18.98 12.02
CA ILE A 102 1.82 17.79 12.44
C ILE A 102 1.42 17.49 13.88
N LEU A 103 0.78 16.34 14.07
CA LEU A 103 0.28 15.87 15.35
C LEU A 103 1.12 14.67 15.82
N ASP A 104 1.23 14.50 17.14
CA ASP A 104 1.70 13.24 17.70
C ASP A 104 0.60 12.16 17.66
N LYS A 105 0.96 10.95 18.06
CA LYS A 105 0.03 9.81 18.14
C LYS A 105 -1.14 9.99 19.11
N LYS A 106 -1.17 11.04 19.94
CA LYS A 106 -2.32 11.33 20.81
C LYS A 106 -3.24 12.40 20.19
N GLY A 107 -2.98 12.78 18.95
CA GLY A 107 -3.69 13.83 18.24
C GLY A 107 -3.35 15.23 18.74
N GLU A 108 -2.25 15.42 19.49
CA GLU A 108 -1.83 16.75 19.94
C GLU A 108 -0.98 17.43 18.86
N VAL A 109 -1.39 18.64 18.47
CA VAL A 109 -0.64 19.45 17.48
C VAL A 109 0.74 19.80 18.05
N LYS A 110 1.79 19.26 17.43
CA LYS A 110 3.19 19.59 17.75
C LYS A 110 3.69 20.76 16.96
N LYS A 111 3.27 20.86 15.71
CA LYS A 111 3.74 21.88 14.78
C LYS A 111 2.66 22.22 13.77
N GLN A 112 2.67 23.48 13.36
CA GLN A 112 1.93 23.96 12.20
C GLN A 112 2.94 24.60 11.26
N LEU A 113 2.89 24.23 9.99
CA LEU A 113 3.73 24.79 8.93
C LEU A 113 2.85 25.50 7.90
N ASP A 114 3.29 26.68 7.45
CA ASP A 114 2.83 27.28 6.20
C ASP A 114 3.65 26.67 5.06
N ILE A 115 2.99 25.89 4.21
CA ILE A 115 3.64 25.20 3.08
C ILE A 115 3.51 26.04 1.80
N PRO A 116 4.52 26.02 0.92
CA PRO A 116 4.56 26.87 -0.28
C PRO A 116 3.72 26.32 -1.45
N LEU A 117 2.64 25.59 -1.16
CA LEU A 117 1.71 25.02 -2.14
C LEU A 117 0.34 24.74 -1.52
N ASP A 118 -0.69 24.66 -2.36
CA ASP A 118 -2.00 24.15 -1.94
C ASP A 118 -1.96 22.62 -1.90
N CYS A 119 -2.24 22.05 -0.74
CA CYS A 119 -2.25 20.61 -0.50
C CYS A 119 -3.38 19.95 -1.30
N LYS A 120 -3.02 19.19 -2.34
CA LYS A 120 -3.96 18.38 -3.14
C LYS A 120 -3.76 16.89 -2.95
N GLY A 121 -2.61 16.47 -2.42
CA GLY A 121 -2.35 15.08 -2.09
C GLY A 121 -1.19 14.95 -1.11
N MET A 122 -1.25 13.90 -0.30
CA MET A 122 -0.21 13.52 0.64
C MET A 122 0.05 12.02 0.53
N LYS A 123 1.30 11.63 0.67
CA LYS A 123 1.74 10.24 0.69
C LYS A 123 2.95 10.14 1.61
N ILE A 124 3.01 9.07 2.39
CA ILE A 124 4.19 8.77 3.19
C ILE A 124 5.00 7.70 2.46
N ASN A 125 6.29 7.95 2.33
CA ASN A 125 7.25 7.01 1.76
C ASN A 125 8.54 7.10 2.57
N ASN A 126 9.03 5.94 3.03
CA ASN A 126 10.26 5.86 3.83
C ASN A 126 10.32 6.86 5.00
N GLU A 127 9.23 6.99 5.75
CA GLU A 127 9.07 7.93 6.89
C GLU A 127 9.09 9.43 6.53
N GLY A 128 9.29 9.78 5.27
CA GLY A 128 9.11 11.15 4.76
C GLY A 128 7.69 11.36 4.23
N LEU A 129 7.16 12.57 4.43
CA LEU A 129 5.88 13.00 3.87
C LEU A 129 6.12 13.74 2.57
N VAL A 130 5.56 13.21 1.49
CA VAL A 130 5.46 13.89 0.19
C VAL A 130 4.12 14.60 0.11
N ILE A 131 4.14 15.92 -0.10
CA ILE A 131 2.93 16.72 -0.34
C ILE A 131 2.99 17.30 -1.74
N ARG A 132 1.88 17.19 -2.48
CA ARG A 132 1.79 17.67 -3.86
C ARG A 132 0.64 18.65 -4.07
N SER A 133 0.89 19.60 -4.96
CA SER A 133 -0.12 20.33 -5.72
C SER A 133 -0.14 19.82 -7.16
N ASP A 134 -0.82 20.54 -8.06
CA ASP A 134 -0.81 20.19 -9.49
C ASP A 134 0.58 20.34 -10.14
N VAL A 135 1.42 21.27 -9.71
CA VAL A 135 2.69 21.62 -10.41
C VAL A 135 3.92 21.67 -9.49
N ARG A 136 3.74 21.43 -8.19
CA ARG A 136 4.80 21.50 -7.19
C ARG A 136 4.66 20.34 -6.21
N GLN A 137 5.79 19.89 -5.69
CA GLN A 137 5.87 18.94 -4.60
C GLN A 137 6.79 19.50 -3.51
N ILE A 138 6.52 19.17 -2.27
CA ILE A 138 7.45 19.36 -1.15
C ILE A 138 7.68 18.02 -0.45
N VAL A 139 8.85 17.89 0.16
CA VAL A 139 9.14 16.79 1.08
C VAL A 139 9.27 17.37 2.48
N VAL A 140 8.53 16.78 3.42
CA VAL A 140 8.61 17.07 4.84
C VAL A 140 9.21 15.87 5.55
N ALA A 141 10.31 16.09 6.25
CA ALA A 141 10.98 15.08 7.06
C ALA A 141 11.50 15.72 8.34
N ASN A 142 11.51 14.98 9.44
CA ASN A 142 11.85 15.50 10.78
C ASN A 142 11.08 16.79 11.12
N ASP A 143 9.79 16.82 10.77
CA ASP A 143 8.86 17.93 10.98
C ASP A 143 9.29 19.25 10.30
N GLU A 144 10.14 19.20 9.28
CA GLU A 144 10.62 20.35 8.50
C GLU A 144 10.45 20.14 7.01
N ILE A 145 10.20 21.22 6.27
CA ILE A 145 10.25 21.20 4.81
C ILE A 145 11.72 21.06 4.42
N LYS A 146 12.08 19.90 3.83
CA LYS A 146 13.42 19.65 3.34
C LYS A 146 13.60 20.18 1.92
N SER A 147 12.58 19.99 1.09
CA SER A 147 12.63 20.43 -0.30
C SER A 147 11.31 21.02 -0.78
N SER A 148 11.40 21.86 -1.81
CA SER A 148 10.26 22.38 -2.56
C SER A 148 10.62 22.39 -4.03
N ILE A 149 10.02 21.48 -4.79
CA ILE A 149 10.44 21.19 -6.17
C ILE A 149 9.29 21.41 -7.14
N SER A 150 9.60 22.02 -8.28
CA SER A 150 8.66 22.22 -9.39
C SER A 150 9.38 22.05 -10.72
N ASP A 151 8.71 21.45 -11.69
CA ASP A 151 9.18 21.32 -13.07
C ASP A 151 8.50 22.37 -13.96
N GLY A 152 8.63 23.64 -13.58
CA GLY A 152 7.86 24.73 -14.18
C GLY A 152 6.35 24.58 -13.94
N ASN A 153 5.56 24.73 -15.00
CA ASN A 153 4.10 24.61 -14.96
C ASN A 153 3.61 23.23 -15.44
N VAL A 154 4.45 22.20 -15.34
CA VAL A 154 4.13 20.83 -15.75
C VAL A 154 3.38 20.12 -14.62
N ARG A 155 2.41 19.26 -14.98
CA ARG A 155 1.59 18.55 -13.99
C ARG A 155 2.39 17.45 -13.29
N MET A 156 2.39 17.41 -11.97
CA MET A 156 3.03 16.36 -11.17
C MET A 156 2.13 15.11 -11.10
N THR A 157 2.72 13.93 -11.26
CA THR A 157 1.99 12.64 -11.27
C THR A 157 2.25 11.79 -10.02
N ASP A 158 3.49 11.66 -9.57
CA ASP A 158 3.85 10.96 -8.32
C ASP A 158 5.19 11.46 -7.78
N GLY A 159 5.50 11.12 -6.53
CA GLY A 159 6.76 11.43 -5.87
C GLY A 159 7.17 10.40 -4.81
N ALA A 160 8.47 10.34 -4.54
CA ALA A 160 9.09 9.46 -3.56
C ALA A 160 10.32 10.12 -2.93
N VAL A 161 10.71 9.62 -1.76
CA VAL A 161 11.90 10.06 -1.02
C VAL A 161 12.67 8.83 -0.53
N SER A 162 14.01 8.88 -0.56
CA SER A 162 14.86 7.83 -0.01
C SER A 162 14.70 7.68 1.50
N LYS A 163 15.29 6.64 2.08
CA LYS A 163 15.16 6.35 3.52
C LYS A 163 16.00 7.28 4.39
N ASP A 164 17.16 7.70 3.88
CA ASP A 164 17.96 8.75 4.49
C ASP A 164 17.41 10.18 4.26
N HIS A 165 16.37 10.32 3.44
CA HIS A 165 15.78 11.60 3.01
C HIS A 165 16.71 12.51 2.21
N GLU A 166 17.83 11.99 1.69
CA GLU A 166 18.80 12.75 0.89
C GLU A 166 18.45 12.79 -0.60
N ASN A 167 17.71 11.80 -1.10
CA ASN A 167 17.31 11.70 -2.51
C ASN A 167 15.79 11.83 -2.65
N ILE A 168 15.38 12.57 -3.67
CA ILE A 168 13.96 12.81 -3.97
C ILE A 168 13.75 12.57 -5.45
N ALA A 169 12.70 11.81 -5.77
CA ALA A 169 12.29 11.57 -7.14
C ALA A 169 10.84 12.01 -7.33
N PHE A 170 10.56 12.62 -8.47
CA PHE A 170 9.20 12.96 -8.86
C PHE A 170 8.99 12.77 -10.35
N SER A 171 7.75 12.48 -10.71
CA SER A 171 7.31 12.35 -12.08
C SER A 171 6.37 13.49 -12.45
N SER A 172 6.50 13.97 -13.67
CA SER A 172 5.66 15.02 -14.23
C SER A 172 5.18 14.62 -15.63
N ILE A 173 4.11 15.24 -16.11
CA ILE A 173 3.49 14.97 -17.41
C ILE A 173 3.08 16.27 -18.10
N GLU A 174 3.41 16.38 -19.38
CA GLU A 174 2.94 17.43 -20.29
C GLU A 174 2.49 16.87 -21.64
N LEU A 175 1.73 17.69 -22.37
CA LEU A 175 1.46 17.46 -23.78
C LEU A 175 2.41 18.35 -24.60
N ARG A 176 3.25 17.72 -25.43
CA ARG A 176 4.20 18.41 -26.30
C ARG A 176 4.05 17.88 -27.72
N ASP A 177 3.80 18.79 -28.67
CA ASP A 177 3.63 18.46 -30.09
C ASP A 177 2.58 17.35 -30.35
N GLY A 178 1.49 17.35 -29.56
CA GLY A 178 0.41 16.38 -29.65
C GLY A 178 0.71 15.01 -29.03
N ARG A 179 1.87 14.85 -28.39
CA ARG A 179 2.29 13.61 -27.72
C ARG A 179 2.35 13.80 -26.21
N VAL A 180 2.17 12.70 -25.49
CA VAL A 180 2.39 12.69 -24.03
C VAL A 180 3.89 12.63 -23.79
N LEU A 181 4.37 13.47 -22.88
CA LEU A 181 5.75 13.48 -22.44
C LEU A 181 5.77 13.44 -20.92
N SER A 182 6.27 12.35 -20.36
CA SER A 182 6.57 12.27 -18.94
C SER A 182 8.04 12.57 -18.67
N HIS A 183 8.30 13.25 -17.57
CA HIS A 183 9.64 13.41 -17.03
C HIS A 183 9.76 12.67 -15.71
N LEU A 184 10.87 11.96 -15.53
CA LEU A 184 11.34 11.52 -14.22
C LEU A 184 12.50 12.42 -13.83
N THR A 185 12.36 13.13 -12.72
CA THR A 185 13.42 13.98 -12.19
C THR A 185 13.87 13.46 -10.83
N TRP A 186 15.18 13.34 -10.68
CA TRP A 186 15.86 12.97 -9.44
C TRP A 186 16.62 14.20 -8.93
N THR A 187 16.41 14.54 -7.67
CA THR A 187 17.11 15.63 -6.98
C THR A 187 17.73 15.15 -5.68
N ASP A 188 18.66 15.92 -5.15
CA ASP A 188 19.00 15.84 -3.73
C ASP A 188 17.91 16.54 -2.87
N ASN A 189 18.11 16.56 -1.56
CA ASN A 189 17.22 17.20 -0.60
C ASN A 189 17.26 18.73 -0.64
N GLU A 190 18.31 19.35 -1.20
CA GLU A 190 18.39 20.79 -1.46
C GLU A 190 17.65 21.20 -2.74
N GLY A 191 17.23 20.22 -3.55
CA GLY A 191 16.50 20.42 -4.80
C GLY A 191 17.41 20.57 -6.03
N ALA A 192 18.71 20.30 -5.91
CA ALA A 192 19.60 20.25 -7.06
C ALA A 192 19.26 19.04 -7.93
N VAL A 193 19.05 19.27 -9.23
CA VAL A 193 18.71 18.21 -10.18
C VAL A 193 19.95 17.35 -10.45
N LEU A 194 19.90 16.10 -10.02
CA LEU A 194 20.96 15.11 -10.24
C LEU A 194 20.77 14.37 -11.58
N SER A 195 19.52 14.07 -11.93
CA SER A 195 19.17 13.44 -13.20
C SER A 195 17.77 13.85 -13.65
N LYS A 196 17.57 13.96 -14.96
CA LYS A 196 16.26 14.14 -15.56
C LYS A 196 16.16 13.27 -16.82
N GLN A 197 15.17 12.40 -16.85
CA GLN A 197 14.88 11.52 -17.97
C GLN A 197 13.50 11.81 -18.55
N SER A 198 13.36 11.65 -19.86
CA SER A 198 12.12 11.93 -20.58
C SER A 198 11.61 10.66 -21.27
N PHE A 199 10.32 10.41 -21.13
CA PHE A 199 9.63 9.24 -21.66
C PHE A 199 8.50 9.71 -22.58
N PHE A 200 8.57 9.30 -23.85
CA PHE A 200 7.59 9.71 -24.86
C PHE A 200 6.47 8.68 -24.96
N ASP A 201 5.23 9.16 -24.96
CA ASP A 201 4.01 8.34 -24.99
C ASP A 201 3.89 7.35 -23.82
N GLU A 202 4.62 7.62 -22.73
CA GLU A 202 4.54 6.92 -21.46
C GLU A 202 4.12 7.90 -20.36
N ILE A 203 3.30 7.42 -19.42
CA ILE A 203 2.80 8.15 -18.26
C ILE A 203 3.39 7.51 -17.02
N GLY A 204 4.15 8.28 -16.23
CA GLY A 204 4.61 7.84 -14.92
C GLY A 204 3.44 7.66 -13.93
N VAL A 205 3.26 6.45 -13.42
CA VAL A 205 2.14 6.08 -12.53
C VAL A 205 2.56 5.72 -11.11
N PHE A 206 3.84 5.38 -10.89
CA PHE A 206 4.32 4.96 -9.59
C PHE A 206 5.81 5.22 -9.41
N LEU A 207 6.17 5.70 -8.21
CA LEU A 207 7.54 5.89 -7.74
C LEU A 207 7.73 5.32 -6.33
N ASN A 208 8.82 4.58 -6.14
CA ASN A 208 9.26 4.14 -4.82
C ASN A 208 10.77 3.87 -4.77
N PHE A 209 11.46 4.40 -3.76
CA PHE A 209 12.86 4.04 -3.50
C PHE A 209 12.93 2.65 -2.85
N LEU A 210 13.67 1.74 -3.48
CA LEU A 210 13.97 0.40 -2.95
C LEU A 210 15.16 0.43 -1.98
N LYS A 211 16.12 1.32 -2.26
CA LYS A 211 17.28 1.68 -1.44
C LYS A 211 17.54 3.18 -1.63
N ASP A 212 18.45 3.77 -0.86
CA ASP A 212 18.67 5.23 -0.93
C ASP A 212 19.05 5.73 -2.32
N ASN A 213 19.80 4.92 -3.09
CA ASN A 213 20.20 5.23 -4.47
C ASN A 213 19.52 4.36 -5.53
N GLU A 214 18.50 3.57 -5.17
CA GLU A 214 17.82 2.64 -6.09
C GLU A 214 16.33 2.94 -6.16
N LEU A 215 15.85 3.34 -7.34
CA LEU A 215 14.48 3.79 -7.56
C LEU A 215 13.75 2.84 -8.49
N LEU A 216 12.56 2.41 -8.06
CA LEU A 216 11.56 1.78 -8.91
C LEU A 216 10.65 2.86 -9.51
N PHE A 217 10.64 2.96 -10.83
CA PHE A 217 9.75 3.83 -11.57
C PHE A 217 8.87 3.00 -12.49
N ALA A 218 7.56 3.21 -12.44
CA ALA A 218 6.61 2.55 -13.32
C ALA A 218 5.93 3.55 -14.23
N THR A 219 5.84 3.18 -15.50
CA THR A 219 4.96 3.82 -16.49
C THR A 219 3.81 2.89 -16.84
N ASN A 220 2.90 3.34 -17.71
CA ASN A 220 1.90 2.45 -18.31
C ASN A 220 2.50 1.35 -19.21
N GLU A 221 3.76 1.46 -19.65
CA GLU A 221 4.39 0.54 -20.61
C GLU A 221 5.56 -0.27 -20.01
N ASN A 222 6.26 0.27 -19.01
CA ASN A 222 7.46 -0.37 -18.46
C ASN A 222 7.59 -0.19 -16.94
N LEU A 223 8.26 -1.15 -16.30
CA LEU A 223 8.93 -0.94 -15.02
C LEU A 223 10.42 -0.70 -15.25
N TYR A 224 10.93 0.36 -14.66
CA TYR A 224 12.32 0.76 -14.72
C TYR A 224 12.94 0.64 -13.33
N LEU A 225 14.15 0.10 -13.29
CA LEU A 225 15.02 0.11 -12.13
C LEU A 225 16.18 1.06 -12.40
N LEU A 226 16.26 2.10 -11.59
CA LEU A 226 17.27 3.14 -11.70
C LEU A 226 18.25 3.04 -10.53
N ASN A 227 19.53 3.26 -10.81
CA ASN A 227 20.56 3.44 -9.80
C ASN A 227 21.22 4.80 -10.05
N GLU A 228 21.22 5.67 -9.04
CA GLU A 228 21.74 7.05 -9.14
C GLU A 228 21.18 7.81 -10.38
N GLY A 229 19.88 7.65 -10.62
CA GLY A 229 19.19 8.30 -11.75
C GLY A 229 19.52 7.75 -13.14
N ILE A 230 20.20 6.60 -13.24
CA ILE A 230 20.48 5.89 -14.51
C ILE A 230 19.67 4.59 -14.57
N ILE A 231 18.93 4.37 -15.65
CA ILE A 231 18.24 3.09 -15.90
C ILE A 231 19.29 2.00 -16.11
N HIS A 232 19.27 0.98 -15.27
CA HIS A 232 20.16 -0.18 -15.41
C HIS A 232 19.41 -1.50 -15.65
N ASN A 233 18.10 -1.53 -15.38
CA ASN A 233 17.25 -2.65 -15.75
C ASN A 233 15.83 -2.16 -16.09
N GLN A 234 15.14 -2.87 -16.98
CA GLN A 234 13.76 -2.57 -17.35
C GLN A 234 13.03 -3.83 -17.80
N ILE A 235 11.72 -3.86 -17.56
CA ILE A 235 10.81 -4.89 -18.07
C ILE A 235 9.56 -4.22 -18.65
N ALA A 236 9.10 -4.75 -19.78
CA ALA A 236 7.83 -4.33 -20.36
C ALA A 236 6.66 -4.86 -19.53
N VAL A 237 5.61 -4.05 -19.44
CA VAL A 237 4.32 -4.39 -18.84
C VAL A 237 3.20 -4.10 -19.84
N ASN A 238 2.03 -4.67 -19.63
CA ASN A 238 0.89 -4.47 -20.54
C ASN A 238 -0.07 -3.41 -20.00
N LEU A 239 -0.49 -3.55 -18.74
CA LEU A 239 -1.38 -2.62 -18.06
C LEU A 239 -1.23 -2.75 -16.55
N ILE A 240 -0.57 -1.78 -15.94
CA ILE A 240 -0.43 -1.74 -14.47
C ILE A 240 -1.77 -1.36 -13.84
N LYS A 241 -2.42 -2.34 -13.20
CA LYS A 241 -3.59 -2.09 -12.34
C LYS A 241 -3.20 -1.77 -10.89
N GLY A 242 -2.00 -2.18 -10.46
CA GLY A 242 -1.48 -1.86 -9.14
C GLY A 242 -0.08 -2.43 -8.91
N ILE A 243 0.65 -1.78 -8.00
CA ILE A 243 2.00 -2.18 -7.57
C ILE A 243 2.05 -2.17 -6.05
N ALA A 244 2.61 -3.24 -5.49
CA ALA A 244 2.98 -3.28 -4.08
C ALA A 244 4.45 -3.72 -3.94
N VAL A 245 5.13 -3.16 -2.96
CA VAL A 245 6.57 -3.37 -2.75
C VAL A 245 6.78 -3.82 -1.31
N SER A 246 7.32 -5.02 -1.10
CA SER A 246 7.78 -5.49 0.22
C SER A 246 9.29 -5.24 0.36
N GLU A 247 9.92 -5.71 1.44
CA GLU A 247 11.38 -5.65 1.58
C GLU A 247 12.12 -6.43 0.47
N ASP A 248 11.59 -7.58 0.04
CA ASP A 248 12.27 -8.53 -0.83
C ASP A 248 11.67 -8.64 -2.25
N ARG A 249 10.43 -8.18 -2.45
CA ARG A 249 9.68 -8.44 -3.69
C ARG A 249 9.01 -7.19 -4.25
N ILE A 250 8.66 -7.29 -5.52
CA ILE A 250 7.78 -6.37 -6.23
C ILE A 250 6.60 -7.20 -6.72
N TYR A 251 5.39 -6.81 -6.33
CA TYR A 251 4.14 -7.42 -6.75
C TYR A 251 3.46 -6.49 -7.74
N LEU A 252 3.09 -7.02 -8.88
CA LEU A 252 2.49 -6.28 -9.98
C LEU A 252 1.19 -6.96 -10.40
N MET A 253 0.09 -6.21 -10.42
CA MET A 253 -1.09 -6.59 -11.21
C MET A 253 -0.89 -6.06 -12.62
N ASP A 254 -0.49 -6.94 -13.54
CA ASP A 254 -0.31 -6.64 -14.95
C ASP A 254 -1.44 -7.28 -15.75
N LEU A 255 -2.36 -6.45 -16.26
CA LEU A 255 -3.58 -6.87 -16.95
C LEU A 255 -4.43 -7.84 -16.09
N ASP A 256 -4.39 -9.12 -16.41
CA ASP A 256 -5.11 -10.20 -15.74
C ASP A 256 -4.15 -11.18 -15.05
N ASP A 257 -2.91 -10.78 -14.81
CA ASP A 257 -1.90 -11.58 -14.12
C ASP A 257 -1.40 -10.88 -12.85
N LEU A 258 -1.22 -11.64 -11.78
CA LEU A 258 -0.32 -11.28 -10.68
C LEU A 258 1.08 -11.75 -11.06
N VAL A 259 2.00 -10.81 -11.15
CA VAL A 259 3.41 -11.08 -11.43
C VAL A 259 4.25 -10.69 -10.23
N VAL A 260 5.15 -11.58 -9.83
CA VAL A 260 6.01 -11.38 -8.66
C VAL A 260 7.46 -11.39 -9.12
N TYR A 261 8.16 -10.30 -8.85
CA TYR A 261 9.58 -10.15 -9.12
C TYR A 261 10.37 -10.04 -7.82
N ASP A 262 11.66 -10.40 -7.85
CA ASP A 262 12.60 -9.88 -6.88
C ASP A 262 12.96 -8.41 -7.20
N LYS A 263 13.88 -7.82 -6.42
CA LYS A 263 14.30 -6.43 -6.60
C LYS A 263 15.11 -6.17 -7.87
N ASP A 264 15.62 -7.22 -8.51
CA ASP A 264 16.41 -7.13 -9.75
C ASP A 264 15.57 -7.51 -10.99
N PHE A 265 14.23 -7.49 -10.86
CA PHE A 265 13.27 -7.92 -11.90
C PHE A 265 13.39 -9.37 -12.35
N LYS A 266 13.98 -10.26 -11.56
CA LYS A 266 13.89 -11.70 -11.82
C LYS A 266 12.48 -12.17 -11.51
N LEU A 267 11.83 -12.78 -12.51
CA LEU A 267 10.51 -13.38 -12.32
C LEU A 267 10.59 -14.52 -11.30
N LEU A 268 9.82 -14.39 -10.23
CA LEU A 268 9.68 -15.40 -9.18
C LEU A 268 8.41 -16.22 -9.36
N ASP A 269 7.30 -15.57 -9.71
CA ASP A 269 6.02 -16.23 -9.93
C ASP A 269 5.11 -15.42 -10.86
N LYS A 270 4.17 -16.12 -11.51
CA LYS A 270 3.14 -15.53 -12.36
C LYS A 270 1.86 -16.35 -12.25
N ILE A 271 0.77 -15.71 -11.83
CA ILE A 271 -0.54 -16.33 -11.61
C ILE A 271 -1.61 -15.56 -12.38
N ALA A 272 -2.38 -16.26 -13.22
CA ALA A 272 -3.55 -15.68 -13.86
C ALA A 272 -4.66 -15.39 -12.85
N LEU A 273 -5.14 -14.15 -12.85
CA LEU A 273 -6.22 -13.65 -12.03
C LEU A 273 -7.56 -13.96 -12.67
N LYS A 274 -8.50 -14.48 -11.88
CA LYS A 274 -9.84 -14.88 -12.35
C LYS A 274 -10.90 -13.81 -12.10
N LYS A 275 -10.51 -12.71 -11.47
CA LYS A 275 -11.36 -11.60 -11.04
C LYS A 275 -10.70 -10.30 -11.45
N ASP A 276 -11.52 -9.27 -11.60
CA ASP A 276 -11.03 -7.91 -11.81
C ASP A 276 -10.72 -7.27 -10.46
N TYR A 277 -9.45 -7.37 -10.04
CA TYR A 277 -8.96 -6.78 -8.81
C TYR A 277 -8.74 -5.28 -8.99
N LYS A 278 -9.21 -4.49 -8.00
CA LYS A 278 -9.16 -3.04 -7.97
C LYS A 278 -7.84 -2.50 -7.37
N GLY A 279 -7.19 -3.29 -6.52
CA GLY A 279 -5.97 -2.85 -5.85
C GLY A 279 -5.18 -3.99 -5.21
N ILE A 280 -3.99 -3.62 -4.72
CA ILE A 280 -2.93 -4.53 -4.28
C ILE A 280 -2.18 -3.89 -3.12
N THR A 281 -1.92 -4.66 -2.06
CA THR A 281 -1.15 -4.19 -0.90
C THR A 281 -0.20 -5.28 -0.41
N ALA A 282 1.04 -4.91 -0.08
CA ALA A 282 2.02 -5.86 0.46
C ALA A 282 1.64 -6.22 1.91
N VAL A 283 1.79 -7.49 2.26
CA VAL A 283 1.69 -7.98 3.64
C VAL A 283 2.93 -8.78 3.98
N LYS A 284 3.15 -9.06 5.26
CA LYS A 284 4.26 -9.91 5.67
C LYS A 284 4.19 -11.28 5.01
N GLY A 285 5.27 -11.64 4.31
CA GLY A 285 5.40 -12.90 3.60
C GLY A 285 4.57 -13.02 2.31
N GLY A 286 3.94 -11.94 1.84
CA GLY A 286 3.04 -12.01 0.69
C GLY A 286 2.40 -10.69 0.30
N MET A 287 1.18 -10.78 -0.20
CA MET A 287 0.37 -9.63 -0.58
C MET A 287 -1.12 -9.97 -0.55
N ILE A 288 -1.95 -8.94 -0.53
CA ILE A 288 -3.39 -9.04 -0.67
C ILE A 288 -3.85 -8.25 -1.90
N LEU A 289 -4.73 -8.85 -2.70
CA LEU A 289 -5.49 -8.18 -3.74
C LEU A 289 -6.93 -8.05 -3.28
N TYR A 290 -7.61 -7.00 -3.71
CA TYR A 290 -9.04 -6.86 -3.44
C TYR A 290 -9.83 -6.54 -4.71
N HIS A 291 -11.05 -7.05 -4.76
CA HIS A 291 -12.08 -6.69 -5.72
C HIS A 291 -13.36 -6.35 -4.95
N GLU A 292 -14.40 -5.94 -5.66
CA GLU A 292 -15.62 -5.44 -4.99
C GLU A 292 -16.22 -6.46 -4.01
N SER A 293 -16.43 -7.70 -4.45
CA SER A 293 -17.06 -8.74 -3.63
C SER A 293 -16.12 -9.62 -2.80
N GLY A 294 -14.84 -9.26 -2.63
CA GLY A 294 -13.88 -10.15 -1.97
C GLY A 294 -12.42 -9.78 -2.14
N TYR A 295 -11.55 -10.62 -1.60
CA TYR A 295 -10.11 -10.41 -1.63
C TYR A 295 -9.38 -11.72 -1.86
N ALA A 296 -8.10 -11.64 -2.21
CA ALA A 296 -7.25 -12.80 -2.35
C ALA A 296 -5.90 -12.57 -1.69
N VAL A 297 -5.46 -13.57 -0.94
CA VAL A 297 -4.17 -13.54 -0.25
C VAL A 297 -3.19 -14.40 -1.02
N TYR A 298 -2.08 -13.80 -1.44
CA TYR A 298 -0.97 -14.50 -2.04
C TYR A 298 0.10 -14.77 -0.98
N GLN A 299 0.37 -16.04 -0.73
CA GLN A 299 1.48 -16.50 0.12
C GLN A 299 2.12 -17.74 -0.49
N THR A 300 3.46 -17.77 -0.48
CA THR A 300 4.25 -18.96 -0.86
C THR A 300 3.87 -19.56 -2.22
N GLY A 301 3.61 -18.73 -3.24
CA GLY A 301 3.26 -19.19 -4.60
C GLY A 301 1.81 -19.64 -4.78
N SER A 302 0.96 -19.41 -3.78
CA SER A 302 -0.46 -19.76 -3.85
C SER A 302 -1.32 -18.52 -3.64
N LEU A 303 -2.37 -18.38 -4.46
CA LEU A 303 -3.37 -17.35 -4.35
C LEU A 303 -4.67 -17.96 -3.82
N LYS A 304 -5.11 -17.52 -2.64
CA LYS A 304 -6.34 -17.99 -2.00
C LYS A 304 -7.38 -16.88 -1.97
N GLU A 305 -8.50 -17.10 -2.65
CA GLU A 305 -9.63 -16.17 -2.72
C GLU A 305 -10.59 -16.37 -1.55
N GLU A 306 -11.14 -15.27 -1.04
CA GLU A 306 -12.16 -15.22 0.00
C GLU A 306 -13.24 -14.19 -0.41
N ASN A 307 -14.51 -14.50 -0.10
CA ASN A 307 -15.60 -13.57 -0.37
C ASN A 307 -15.78 -12.61 0.79
N SER A 308 -16.21 -11.39 0.48
CA SER A 308 -16.64 -10.40 1.46
C SER A 308 -18.16 -10.27 1.42
N GLU A 309 -18.79 -10.12 2.59
CA GLU A 309 -20.24 -9.89 2.70
C GLU A 309 -20.63 -8.49 2.20
N LYS A 310 -19.71 -7.54 2.26
CA LYS A 310 -19.89 -6.15 1.84
C LYS A 310 -18.90 -5.75 0.74
N PRO A 311 -19.26 -4.83 -0.15
CA PRO A 311 -18.35 -4.28 -1.14
C PRO A 311 -17.07 -3.71 -0.50
N ILE A 312 -15.91 -4.15 -0.96
CA ILE A 312 -14.60 -3.61 -0.54
C ILE A 312 -14.26 -2.43 -1.45
N GLN A 313 -14.03 -1.28 -0.83
CA GLN A 313 -13.57 -0.05 -1.48
C GLN A 313 -12.05 0.06 -1.46
N ASN A 314 -11.41 -0.37 -0.36
CA ASN A 314 -9.96 -0.36 -0.23
C ASN A 314 -9.49 -1.40 0.80
N VAL A 315 -8.19 -1.72 0.78
CA VAL A 315 -7.52 -2.57 1.77
C VAL A 315 -6.27 -1.91 2.28
N GLU A 316 -6.15 -1.89 3.61
CA GLU A 316 -5.00 -1.35 4.31
C GLU A 316 -4.37 -2.39 5.24
N VAL A 317 -3.07 -2.23 5.53
CA VAL A 317 -2.29 -3.19 6.32
C VAL A 317 -1.53 -2.48 7.43
N ILE A 318 -1.64 -2.98 8.66
CA ILE A 318 -1.02 -2.40 9.87
C ILE A 318 -0.48 -3.52 10.75
N ASN A 319 0.82 -3.53 11.08
CA ASN A 319 1.42 -4.54 11.98
C ASN A 319 0.98 -5.99 11.67
N ASP A 320 0.99 -6.37 10.39
CA ASP A 320 0.53 -7.68 9.90
C ASP A 320 -0.99 -7.93 10.03
N HIS A 321 -1.78 -6.95 10.45
CA HIS A 321 -3.25 -6.95 10.42
C HIS A 321 -3.76 -6.32 9.13
N ILE A 322 -4.84 -6.88 8.60
CA ILE A 322 -5.41 -6.45 7.33
C ILE A 322 -6.81 -5.92 7.60
N TYR A 323 -7.09 -4.74 7.05
CA TYR A 323 -8.35 -4.02 7.19
C TYR A 323 -9.02 -3.88 5.83
N LEU A 324 -10.26 -4.32 5.74
CA LEU A 324 -11.14 -4.10 4.62
C LEU A 324 -11.96 -2.84 4.88
N ILE A 325 -11.90 -1.89 3.95
CA ILE A 325 -12.64 -0.64 4.02
C ILE A 325 -13.88 -0.77 3.13
N HIS A 326 -15.04 -0.57 3.72
CA HIS A 326 -16.36 -0.56 3.08
C HIS A 326 -16.93 0.86 3.09
N ASP A 327 -18.03 1.08 2.36
CA ASP A 327 -18.70 2.39 2.34
C ASP A 327 -19.24 2.84 3.71
N ASP A 328 -19.57 1.87 4.57
CA ASP A 328 -20.24 2.08 5.85
C ASP A 328 -19.47 1.55 7.07
N ALA A 329 -18.36 0.86 6.85
CA ALA A 329 -17.66 0.11 7.88
C ALA A 329 -16.17 -0.12 7.58
N VAL A 330 -15.39 -0.34 8.63
CA VAL A 330 -14.03 -0.89 8.55
C VAL A 330 -14.02 -2.23 9.26
N SER A 331 -13.53 -3.27 8.59
CA SER A 331 -13.56 -4.65 9.07
C SER A 331 -12.16 -5.24 9.10
N ARG A 332 -11.79 -5.92 10.18
CA ARG A 332 -10.49 -6.60 10.28
C ARG A 332 -10.62 -8.08 9.90
N ILE A 333 -9.64 -8.60 9.16
CA ILE A 333 -9.50 -10.04 8.89
C ILE A 333 -8.35 -10.63 9.73
N TYR A 334 -8.54 -11.84 10.30
CA TYR A 334 -7.59 -12.55 11.20
C TYR A 334 -6.89 -13.77 10.61
#